data_AF-A0A919ZGY5-F1
#
_entry.id   AF-A0A919ZGY5-F1
#
_cell.length_a   1.000
_cell.length_b   1.000
_cell.length_c   1.000
_cell.angle_alpha   90.00
_cell.angle_beta   90.00
_cell.angle_gamma   90.00
#
_symmetry.space_group_name_H-M   'P 1'
#
loop_
_entity.id
_entity.type
_entity.pdbx_description
1 polymer ?
#
loop_
_entity_poly.entity_id
_entity_poly.type
_entity_poly.pdbx_seq_one_letter_code
_entity_poly.pdbx_strand_id
1 'polypeptide(L)'
;MSNSREDAQAVNKAMEAGKMYFKEKYDLNVEFTRHKFNPPDLGTDVGLYGHLTEDTDTEVFLLINYKTFEVVTVGVPEELIQ
;
A
#
# COMPACT_ATOMS: atom_id res chain seq x y z
N MET A 1 8.45 22.50 -0.84
CA MET A 1 8.53 22.03 0.56
C MET A 1 7.27 21.22 0.79
N SER A 2 7.40 19.93 1.08
CA SER A 2 6.24 19.10 1.42
C SER A 2 5.69 19.57 2.78
N ASN A 3 4.38 19.78 2.87
CA ASN A 3 3.73 19.96 4.15
C ASN A 3 3.56 18.55 4.74
N SER A 4 4.44 18.17 5.66
CA SER A 4 4.50 16.83 6.24
C SER A 4 3.15 16.29 6.78
N ARG A 5 2.21 17.17 7.15
CA ARG A 5 0.84 16.78 7.54
C ARG A 5 -0.05 16.35 6.37
N GLU A 6 0.03 17.05 5.24
CA GLU A 6 -0.77 16.73 4.04
C GLU A 6 -0.30 15.38 3.47
N ASP A 7 1.02 15.17 3.45
CA ASP A 7 1.61 13.89 3.05
C ASP A 7 1.21 12.75 4.00
N ALA A 8 1.23 12.98 5.32
CA ALA A 8 0.80 11.97 6.28
C ALA A 8 -0.69 11.60 6.12
N GLN A 9 -1.55 12.57 5.84
CA GLN A 9 -2.98 12.30 5.60
C GLN A 9 -3.19 11.52 4.30
N ALA A 10 -2.45 11.86 3.23
CA ALA A 10 -2.51 11.14 1.97
C ALA A 10 -2.03 9.69 2.12
N VAL A 11 -0.92 9.47 2.84
CA VAL A 11 -0.40 8.12 3.14
C VAL A 11 -1.39 7.30 3.93
N ASN A 12 -1.99 7.86 5.00
CA ASN A 12 -2.98 7.13 5.80
C ASN A 12 -4.18 6.70 4.95
N LYS A 13 -4.70 7.59 4.07
CA LYS A 13 -5.79 7.22 3.17
C LYS A 13 -5.37 6.15 2.16
N ALA A 14 -4.15 6.23 1.62
CA ALA A 14 -3.61 5.21 0.73
C ALA A 14 -3.44 3.86 1.44
N MET A 15 -3.03 3.84 2.71
CA MET A 15 -2.96 2.63 3.52
C MET A 15 -4.35 2.01 3.73
N GLU A 16 -5.36 2.79 4.08
CA GLU A 16 -6.74 2.27 4.22
C GLU A 16 -7.29 1.75 2.88
N ALA A 17 -7.05 2.47 1.78
CA ALA A 17 -7.42 2.00 0.44
C ALA A 17 -6.72 0.68 0.08
N GLY A 18 -5.43 0.56 0.40
CA GLY A 18 -4.67 -0.67 0.19
C GLY A 18 -5.20 -1.84 1.02
N LYS A 19 -5.56 -1.62 2.30
CA LYS A 19 -6.14 -2.65 3.17
C LYS A 19 -7.45 -3.17 2.58
N MET A 20 -8.33 -2.27 2.13
CA MET A 20 -9.58 -2.64 1.45
C MET A 20 -9.30 -3.42 0.17
N TYR A 21 -8.34 -2.99 -0.66
CA TYR A 21 -7.98 -3.69 -1.89
C TYR A 21 -7.55 -5.14 -1.62
N PHE A 22 -6.66 -5.38 -0.66
CA PHE A 22 -6.24 -6.74 -0.31
C PHE A 22 -7.41 -7.60 0.19
N LYS A 23 -8.29 -7.02 1.00
CA LYS A 23 -9.47 -7.71 1.52
C LYS A 23 -10.45 -8.08 0.40
N GLU A 24 -10.73 -7.16 -0.52
CA GLU A 24 -11.70 -7.38 -1.60
C GLU A 24 -11.17 -8.28 -2.73
N LYS A 25 -9.87 -8.20 -3.03
CA LYS A 25 -9.27 -8.93 -4.16
C LYS A 25 -8.73 -10.31 -3.81
N TYR A 26 -8.20 -10.47 -2.60
CA TYR A 26 -7.52 -11.70 -2.19
C TYR A 26 -8.09 -12.32 -0.91
N ASP A 27 -9.09 -11.69 -0.28
CA ASP A 27 -9.60 -12.06 1.05
C ASP A 27 -8.53 -12.01 2.16
N LEU A 28 -7.45 -11.25 1.94
CA LEU A 28 -6.33 -11.12 2.87
C LEU A 28 -6.49 -9.89 3.77
N ASN A 29 -6.20 -10.06 5.06
CA ASN A 29 -6.09 -8.95 5.99
C ASN A 29 -4.62 -8.54 6.12
N VAL A 30 -4.33 -7.26 5.88
CA VAL A 30 -2.95 -6.74 5.86
C VAL A 30 -2.79 -5.55 6.80
N GLU A 31 -1.59 -5.37 7.32
CA GLU A 31 -1.18 -4.17 8.04
C GLU A 31 0.03 -3.54 7.34
N PHE A 32 -0.06 -2.25 6.99
CA PHE A 32 1.07 -1.52 6.38
C PHE A 32 1.86 -0.81 7.47
N THR A 33 3.16 -1.11 7.55
CA THR A 33 4.03 -0.58 8.60
C THR A 33 5.04 0.44 8.07
N ARG A 34 5.25 0.48 6.75
CA ARG A 34 6.21 1.38 6.11
C ARG A 34 5.65 1.93 4.80
N HIS A 35 6.14 3.10 4.40
CA HIS A 35 5.83 3.70 3.11
C HIS A 35 7.08 4.34 2.50
N LYS A 36 7.08 4.48 1.17
CA LYS A 36 8.09 5.18 0.40
C LYS A 36 7.46 5.89 -0.79
N PHE A 37 7.55 7.22 -0.82
CA PHE A 37 7.13 7.98 -1.99
C PHE A 37 8.08 7.75 -3.16
N ASN A 38 7.52 7.69 -4.36
CA ASN A 38 8.33 7.81 -5.57
C ASN A 38 8.98 9.21 -5.62
N PRO A 39 10.18 9.30 -6.22
CA PRO A 39 10.73 10.58 -6.67
C PRO A 39 9.68 11.38 -7.46
N PRO A 40 9.60 12.72 -7.31
CA PRO A 40 8.57 13.53 -7.96
C PRO A 40 8.54 13.43 -9.49
N ASP A 41 9.66 13.06 -10.12
CA ASP A 41 9.83 12.83 -11.56
C ASP A 41 9.33 11.44 -12.02
N LEU A 42 9.11 10.51 -11.10
CA LEU A 42 8.64 9.14 -11.38
C LEU A 42 7.14 8.94 -11.15
N GLY A 43 6.45 9.88 -10.51
CA GLY A 43 4.99 9.86 -10.41
C GLY A 43 4.44 10.30 -9.06
N THR A 44 3.15 10.02 -8.86
CA THR A 44 2.40 10.38 -7.63
C THR A 44 2.00 9.13 -6.85
N ASP A 45 2.90 8.16 -6.84
CA ASP A 45 2.67 6.86 -6.22
C ASP A 45 3.48 6.73 -4.94
N VAL A 46 2.92 5.97 -4.01
CA VAL A 46 3.56 5.58 -2.76
C VAL A 46 3.60 4.06 -2.71
N GLY A 47 4.79 3.53 -2.45
CA GLY A 47 4.97 2.13 -2.10
C GLY A 47 4.61 1.93 -0.63
N LEU A 48 3.70 1.01 -0.36
CA LEU A 48 3.28 0.59 0.98
C LEU A 48 3.80 -0.82 1.22
N TYR A 49 4.45 -1.02 2.36
CA TYR A 49 5.05 -2.28 2.75
C TYR A 49 4.42 -2.74 4.07
N GLY A 50 4.06 -4.01 4.12
CA GLY A 50 3.31 -4.59 5.22
C GLY A 50 3.48 -6.08 5.32
N HIS A 51 2.62 -6.70 6.09
CA HIS A 51 2.52 -8.15 6.23
C HIS A 51 1.06 -8.55 6.45
N LEU A 52 0.78 -9.86 6.40
CA LEU A 52 -0.54 -10.38 6.79
C LEU A 52 -0.76 -10.18 8.29
N THR A 53 -2.00 -9.99 8.71
CA THR A 53 -2.32 -9.85 10.14
C THR A 53 -2.18 -11.16 10.91
N GLU A 54 -2.47 -12.27 10.23
CA GLU A 54 -2.41 -13.64 10.73
C GLU A 54 -1.00 -14.25 10.70
N ASP A 55 -0.13 -13.73 9.82
CA ASP A 55 1.25 -14.16 9.68
C ASP A 55 2.16 -12.98 9.32
N THR A 56 2.91 -12.49 10.31
CA THR A 56 3.79 -11.33 10.15
C THR A 56 5.05 -11.62 9.34
N ASP A 57 5.39 -12.90 9.14
CA ASP A 57 6.54 -13.30 8.32
C ASP A 57 6.20 -13.26 6.82
N THR A 58 4.91 -13.27 6.48
CA THR A 58 4.44 -13.09 5.11
C THR A 58 4.34 -11.60 4.75
N GLU A 59 5.36 -11.09 4.04
CA GLU A 59 5.40 -9.71 3.57
C GLU A 59 4.48 -9.45 2.37
N VAL A 60 3.91 -8.25 2.32
CA VAL A 60 3.14 -7.74 1.18
C VAL A 60 3.60 -6.35 0.76
N PHE A 61 3.37 -6.03 -0.51
CA PHE A 61 3.69 -4.74 -1.11
C PHE A 61 2.53 -4.22 -1.95
N LEU A 62 2.32 -2.89 -1.92
CA LEU A 62 1.38 -2.21 -2.80
C LEU A 62 2.01 -0.91 -3.32
N LEU A 63 2.06 -0.73 -4.63
CA LEU A 63 2.28 0.57 -5.26
C LEU A 63 0.93 1.17 -5.61
N ILE A 64 0.60 2.30 -5.00
CA ILE A 64 -0.71 2.96 -5.14
C ILE A 64 -0.54 4.45 -5.37
N ASN A 65 -1.36 5.02 -6.25
CA ASN A 65 -1.43 6.45 -6.43
C ASN A 65 -2.08 7.12 -5.22
N TYR A 66 -1.37 7.99 -4.48
CA TYR A 66 -1.92 8.55 -3.23
C TYR A 66 -2.95 9.69 -3.46
N LYS A 67 -3.22 10.06 -4.73
CA LYS A 67 -4.26 11.02 -5.09
C LYS A 67 -5.54 10.35 -5.60
N THR A 68 -5.40 9.32 -6.44
CA THR A 68 -6.54 8.61 -7.06
C THR A 68 -6.88 7.29 -6.38
N PHE A 69 -5.97 6.75 -5.57
CA PHE A 69 -6.03 5.41 -4.98
C PHE A 69 -6.05 4.27 -6.00
N GLU A 70 -5.66 4.53 -7.24
CA GLU A 70 -5.46 3.51 -8.25
C GLU A 70 -4.24 2.65 -7.90
N VAL A 71 -4.43 1.33 -7.85
CA VAL A 71 -3.36 0.36 -7.62
C VAL A 71 -2.59 0.13 -8.91
N VAL A 72 -1.27 0.33 -8.83
CA VAL A 72 -0.33 0.20 -9.96
C VAL A 72 0.32 -1.18 -9.95
N THR A 73 0.73 -1.66 -8.78
CA THR A 73 1.45 -2.93 -8.63
C THR A 73 1.16 -3.54 -7.27
N VAL A 74 1.02 -4.86 -7.22
CA VAL A 74 0.83 -5.64 -5.99
C VAL A 74 1.95 -6.65 -5.91
N GLY A 75 2.55 -6.78 -4.73
CA GLY A 75 3.42 -7.89 -4.37
C GLY A 75 2.75 -8.71 -3.27
N VAL A 76 2.37 -9.93 -3.61
CA VAL A 76 1.82 -10.94 -2.69
C VAL A 76 2.39 -12.30 -3.11
N PRO A 77 2.72 -13.21 -2.18
CA PRO A 77 3.15 -14.57 -2.54
C PRO A 77 2.15 -15.25 -3.48
N GLU A 78 2.64 -15.93 -4.51
CA GLU A 78 1.81 -16.54 -5.56
C GLU A 78 0.85 -17.59 -4.97
N GLU A 79 1.28 -18.31 -3.93
CA GLU A 79 0.48 -19.32 -3.24
C GLU A 79 -0.79 -18.76 -2.57
N LEU A 80 -0.88 -17.43 -2.39
CA LEU A 80 -2.04 -16.76 -1.81
C LEU A 80 -2.98 -16.16 -2.86
N ILE A 81 -2.61 -16.22 -4.15
CA ILE A 81 -3.44 -15.75 -5.25
C ILE A 81 -4.33 -16.91 -5.70
N GLN A 82 -5.66 -16.72 -5.59
CA GLN A 82 -6.67 -17.70 -6.05
C GLN A 82 -6.95 -17.57 -7.54
#